data_AF-A0A956NAM2-F1
#
_entry.id   AF-A0A956NAM2-F1
#
_cell.length_a   1.000
_cell.length_b   1.000
_cell.length_c   1.000
_cell.angle_alpha   90.00
_cell.angle_beta   90.00
_cell.angle_gamma   90.00
#
_symmetry.space_group_name_H-M   'P 1'
#
loop_
_entity.id
_entity.type
_entity.pdbx_description
1 polymer ?
#
loop_
_entity_poly.entity_id
_entity_poly.type
_entity_poly.pdbx_seq_one_letter_code
_entity_poly.pdbx_strand_id
1 'polypeptide(L)'
;MLRIGLLFTPFVASAVPEIEEHPARLRVEAPSEVVAGEPFRVTVLLENRWDAEGPVLPEAGVPWGAVLDCTASDPGARLPGTVRIARDTGGRVAFDATLSRPGLQTLEVRGEDGLSSRSAPIRVHETRPDLLVYWGDLHGHLHTSGRGHDGAIPADEYGRLVGEAFAFARDAANLDFCALTPHIQTA
;
A
#
# COMPACT_ATOMS: atom_id res chain seq x y z
N MET A 1 52.19 -7.47 38.43
CA MET A 1 52.11 -7.48 36.95
C MET A 1 50.77 -8.10 36.58
N LEU A 2 49.75 -7.27 36.32
CA LEU A 2 48.36 -7.71 36.13
C LEU A 2 48.12 -7.90 34.62
N ARG A 3 47.82 -9.13 34.18
CA ARG A 3 47.43 -9.41 32.79
C ARG A 3 45.91 -9.34 32.69
N ILE A 4 45.39 -8.31 32.04
CA ILE A 4 43.99 -8.20 31.63
C ILE A 4 43.85 -9.01 30.34
N GLY A 5 43.15 -10.15 30.41
CA GLY A 5 42.77 -10.93 29.23
C GLY A 5 41.48 -10.35 28.66
N LEU A 6 41.56 -9.70 27.49
CA LEU A 6 40.38 -9.40 26.68
C LEU A 6 39.88 -10.71 26.07
N LEU A 7 38.73 -11.20 26.55
CA LEU A 7 37.94 -12.20 25.85
C LEU A 7 37.18 -11.49 24.71
N PHE A 8 37.70 -11.62 23.49
CA PHE A 8 36.92 -11.35 22.28
C PHE A 8 36.04 -12.59 22.01
N THR A 9 34.77 -12.52 22.37
CA THR A 9 33.76 -13.40 21.77
C THR A 9 33.49 -12.91 20.35
N PRO A 10 33.73 -13.71 19.30
CA PRO A 10 33.35 -13.31 17.95
C PRO A 10 31.84 -13.16 17.88
N PHE A 11 31.40 -12.01 17.38
CA PHE A 11 30.00 -11.77 17.04
C PHE A 11 29.64 -12.81 15.96
N VAL A 12 28.83 -13.80 16.32
CA VAL A 12 28.19 -14.65 15.32
C VAL A 12 27.24 -13.72 14.60
N ALA A 13 27.59 -13.35 13.36
CA ALA A 13 26.63 -12.74 12.46
C ALA A 13 25.48 -13.72 12.37
N SER A 14 24.37 -13.42 13.05
CA SER A 14 23.12 -14.11 12.84
C SER A 14 22.84 -13.96 11.35
N ALA A 15 22.96 -15.07 10.60
CA ALA A 15 22.45 -15.11 9.25
C ALA A 15 20.98 -14.70 9.38
N VAL A 16 20.64 -13.52 8.87
CA VAL A 16 19.24 -13.19 8.63
C VAL A 16 18.75 -14.31 7.72
N PRO A 17 17.79 -15.15 8.15
CA PRO A 17 17.33 -16.22 7.30
C PRO A 17 16.92 -15.60 5.97
N GLU A 18 17.38 -16.20 4.88
CA GLU A 18 16.89 -15.87 3.55
C GLU A 18 15.41 -16.25 3.56
N ILE A 19 14.58 -15.27 3.85
CA ILE A 19 13.15 -15.45 3.93
C ILE A 19 12.70 -15.68 2.50
N GLU A 20 12.05 -16.81 2.27
CA GLU A 20 11.36 -17.07 1.01
C GLU A 20 10.17 -16.10 0.94
N GLU A 21 10.43 -14.93 0.35
CA GLU A 21 9.45 -13.87 0.16
C GLU A 21 8.56 -14.27 -1.02
N HIS A 22 7.57 -15.12 -0.76
CA HIS A 22 6.48 -15.35 -1.71
C HIS A 22 5.32 -14.40 -1.41
N PRO A 23 4.60 -13.94 -2.44
CA PRO A 23 3.38 -13.19 -2.20
C PRO A 23 2.39 -14.05 -1.42
N ALA A 24 1.85 -13.49 -0.34
CA ALA A 24 0.92 -14.18 0.54
C ALA A 24 -0.52 -13.66 0.36
N ARG A 25 -0.69 -12.44 -0.16
CA ARG A 25 -1.99 -11.78 -0.23
C ARG A 25 -2.10 -10.86 -1.45
N LEU A 26 -3.30 -10.83 -2.03
CA LEU A 26 -3.73 -9.78 -2.96
C LEU A 26 -4.64 -8.81 -2.23
N ARG A 27 -4.53 -7.52 -2.57
CA ARG A 27 -5.47 -6.48 -2.16
C ARG A 27 -5.93 -5.70 -3.39
N VAL A 28 -7.22 -5.40 -3.43
CA VAL A 28 -7.86 -4.63 -4.51
C VAL A 28 -8.53 -3.43 -3.89
N GLU A 29 -8.10 -2.25 -4.27
CA GLU A 29 -8.59 -0.98 -3.75
C GLU A 29 -9.24 -0.17 -4.86
N ALA A 30 -10.42 0.36 -4.55
CA ALA A 30 -11.21 1.19 -5.42
C ALA A 30 -11.93 2.25 -4.57
N PRO A 31 -12.34 3.39 -5.16
CA PRO A 31 -13.17 4.36 -4.47
C PRO A 31 -14.45 3.71 -3.93
N SER A 32 -14.94 4.20 -2.79
CA SER A 32 -16.21 3.73 -2.24
C SER A 32 -17.43 4.18 -3.03
N GLU A 33 -17.31 5.30 -3.75
CA GLU A 33 -18.39 5.90 -4.53
C GLU A 33 -17.88 6.33 -5.90
N VAL A 34 -18.64 6.00 -6.95
CA VAL A 34 -18.34 6.33 -8.34
C VAL A 34 -19.61 6.71 -9.09
N VAL A 35 -19.49 7.38 -10.23
CA VAL A 35 -20.63 7.69 -11.11
C VAL A 35 -20.66 6.71 -12.28
N ALA A 36 -21.86 6.22 -12.60
CA ALA A 36 -22.07 5.31 -13.71
C ALA A 36 -21.56 5.91 -15.03
N GLY A 37 -20.72 5.16 -15.74
CA GLY A 37 -20.11 5.57 -17.00
C GLY A 37 -18.85 6.42 -16.86
N GLU A 38 -18.51 6.90 -15.67
CA GLU A 38 -17.26 7.64 -15.42
C GLU A 38 -16.11 6.68 -15.09
N PRO A 39 -14.89 6.89 -15.64
CA PRO A 39 -13.73 6.10 -15.29
C PRO A 39 -13.22 6.45 -13.88
N PHE A 40 -12.75 5.44 -13.16
CA PHE A 40 -12.08 5.60 -11.87
C PHE A 40 -10.88 4.67 -11.78
N ARG A 41 -9.91 5.05 -10.95
CA ARG A 41 -8.68 4.30 -10.76
C ARG A 41 -8.88 3.15 -9.77
N VAL A 42 -8.35 1.98 -10.12
CA VAL A 42 -8.26 0.80 -9.26
C VAL A 42 -6.79 0.50 -9.03
N THR A 43 -6.44 0.20 -7.78
CA THR A 43 -5.09 -0.19 -7.38
C THR A 43 -5.11 -1.63 -6.91
N VAL A 44 -4.16 -2.43 -7.38
CA VAL A 44 -3.96 -3.80 -6.95
C VAL A 44 -2.57 -3.93 -6.34
N LEU A 45 -2.51 -4.54 -5.16
CA LEU A 45 -1.28 -4.79 -4.43
C LEU A 45 -1.10 -6.28 -4.20
N LEU A 46 0.14 -6.70 -4.36
CA LEU A 46 0.64 -8.01 -4.00
C LEU A 46 1.53 -7.83 -2.76
N GLU A 47 1.16 -8.50 -1.68
CA GLU A 47 1.74 -8.33 -0.35
C GLU A 47 2.35 -9.66 0.12
N ASN A 48 3.54 -9.63 0.74
CA ASN A 48 3.99 -10.78 1.54
C ASN A 48 3.25 -10.81 2.88
N ARG A 49 3.56 -11.81 3.69
CA ARG A 49 2.95 -12.00 5.01
C ARG A 49 3.32 -10.93 6.06
N TRP A 50 4.40 -10.18 5.87
CA TRP A 50 4.83 -9.08 6.75
C TRP A 50 4.26 -7.72 6.34
N ASP A 51 4.10 -7.50 5.04
CA ASP A 51 3.47 -6.30 4.47
C ASP A 51 2.02 -6.14 4.96
N ALA A 52 1.36 -7.26 5.25
CA ALA A 52 0.03 -7.27 5.87
C ALA A 52 0.01 -6.74 7.30
N GLU A 53 1.16 -6.63 7.98
CA GLU A 53 1.32 -6.19 9.37
C GLU A 53 1.90 -4.76 9.50
N GLY A 54 2.36 -4.12 8.42
CA GLY A 54 2.92 -2.77 8.45
C GLY A 54 3.30 -2.18 7.08
N PRO A 55 3.60 -0.87 7.00
CA PRO A 55 3.81 -0.19 5.72
C PRO A 55 5.11 -0.63 5.05
N VAL A 56 4.99 -1.18 3.84
CA VAL A 56 6.14 -1.44 2.96
C VAL A 56 6.51 -0.16 2.24
N LEU A 57 7.70 0.34 2.53
CA LEU A 57 8.26 1.47 1.81
C LEU A 57 8.32 1.15 0.30
N PRO A 58 8.07 2.12 -0.59
CA PRO A 58 8.09 1.91 -2.04
C PRO A 58 9.39 1.27 -2.57
N GLU A 59 10.51 1.51 -1.88
CA GLU A 59 11.83 0.97 -2.21
C GLU A 59 12.10 -0.44 -1.65
N ALA A 60 11.25 -0.91 -0.74
CA ALA A 60 11.30 -2.24 -0.14
C ALA A 60 10.30 -3.22 -0.78
N GLY A 61 9.62 -2.80 -1.87
CA GLY A 61 8.70 -3.65 -2.59
C GLY A 61 9.42 -4.90 -3.11
N VAL A 62 8.93 -6.07 -2.72
CA VAL A 62 9.55 -7.33 -3.10
C VAL A 62 9.41 -7.53 -4.62
N PRO A 63 10.44 -8.05 -5.34
CA PRO A 63 10.45 -8.11 -6.79
C PRO A 63 9.58 -9.24 -7.37
N TRP A 64 8.27 -9.17 -7.10
CA TRP A 64 7.27 -10.09 -7.64
C TRP A 64 6.63 -9.56 -8.90
N GLY A 65 6.40 -10.46 -9.85
CA GLY A 65 5.57 -10.20 -11.00
C GLY A 65 4.40 -11.17 -10.99
N ALA A 66 3.23 -10.69 -11.41
CA ALA A 66 2.02 -11.50 -11.49
C ALA A 66 1.21 -11.10 -12.72
N VAL A 67 0.49 -12.06 -13.29
CA VAL A 67 -0.58 -11.82 -14.25
C VAL A 67 -1.88 -12.10 -13.53
N LEU A 68 -2.81 -11.16 -13.61
CA LEU A 68 -4.01 -11.14 -12.79
C LEU A 68 -5.26 -10.95 -13.66
N ASP A 69 -6.21 -11.86 -13.54
CA ASP A 69 -7.52 -11.73 -14.16
C ASP A 69 -8.42 -10.84 -13.31
N CYS A 70 -9.07 -9.88 -13.96
CA CYS A 70 -9.92 -8.88 -13.35
C CYS A 70 -11.35 -9.07 -13.85
N THR A 71 -12.30 -9.09 -12.91
CA THR A 71 -13.73 -9.15 -13.21
C THR A 71 -14.50 -8.16 -12.33
N ALA A 72 -15.74 -7.86 -12.69
CA ALA A 72 -16.64 -7.02 -11.92
C ALA A 72 -18.00 -7.70 -11.78
N SER A 73 -18.72 -7.40 -10.71
CA SER A 73 -20.12 -7.83 -10.55
C SER A 73 -21.07 -7.13 -11.52
N ASP A 74 -20.67 -5.98 -12.06
CA ASP A 74 -21.42 -5.29 -13.11
C ASP A 74 -21.11 -5.91 -14.49
N PRO A 75 -22.09 -6.53 -15.17
CA PRO A 75 -21.88 -7.11 -16.50
C PRO A 75 -21.61 -6.08 -17.61
N GLY A 76 -21.89 -4.79 -17.38
CA GLY A 76 -21.54 -3.71 -18.30
C GLY A 76 -20.24 -2.99 -17.97
N ALA A 77 -19.45 -3.51 -17.03
CA ALA A 77 -18.18 -2.92 -16.63
C ALA A 77 -17.18 -2.91 -17.80
N ARG A 78 -16.38 -1.85 -17.87
CA ARG A 78 -15.19 -1.78 -18.72
C ARG A 78 -13.96 -1.79 -17.84
N LEU A 79 -13.13 -2.81 -18.02
CA LEU A 79 -11.86 -3.02 -17.32
C LEU A 79 -10.94 -3.83 -18.25
N PRO A 80 -9.61 -3.84 -18.04
CA PRO A 80 -8.65 -4.48 -18.96
C PRO A 80 -8.79 -6.00 -19.11
N GLY A 81 -9.60 -6.67 -18.29
CA GLY A 81 -9.76 -8.13 -18.28
C GLY A 81 -8.57 -8.85 -17.63
N THR A 82 -7.35 -8.50 -18.02
CA THR A 82 -6.11 -9.00 -17.42
C THR A 82 -5.14 -7.83 -17.18
N VAL A 83 -4.44 -7.82 -16.04
CA VAL A 83 -3.39 -6.86 -15.71
C VAL A 83 -2.10 -7.55 -15.32
N ARG A 84 -0.96 -6.87 -15.48
CA ARG A 84 0.35 -7.37 -15.11
C ARG A 84 0.99 -6.48 -14.05
N ILE A 85 1.40 -7.09 -12.95
CA ILE A 85 2.34 -6.49 -11.99
C ILE A 85 3.74 -6.84 -12.48
N ALA A 86 4.57 -5.83 -12.75
CA ALA A 86 5.96 -6.04 -13.13
C ALA A 86 6.85 -6.13 -11.88
N ARG A 87 7.98 -6.83 -11.98
CA ARG A 87 8.86 -7.10 -10.83
C ARG A 87 9.47 -5.84 -10.21
N ASP A 88 9.54 -4.76 -10.96
CA ASP A 88 10.10 -3.48 -10.57
C ASP A 88 9.06 -2.48 -10.04
N THR A 89 7.78 -2.88 -9.93
CA THR A 89 6.71 -2.00 -9.43
C THR A 89 6.44 -2.17 -7.95
N GLY A 90 7.27 -2.92 -7.24
CA GLY A 90 7.11 -3.20 -5.81
C GLY A 90 5.80 -3.93 -5.49
N GLY A 91 5.36 -4.83 -6.38
CA GLY A 91 4.14 -5.61 -6.20
C GLY A 91 2.85 -4.84 -6.52
N ARG A 92 2.90 -3.74 -7.27
CA ARG A 92 1.73 -2.85 -7.48
C ARG A 92 1.40 -2.69 -8.95
N VAL A 93 0.11 -2.51 -9.25
CA VAL A 93 -0.38 -2.05 -10.55
C VAL A 93 -1.64 -1.22 -10.35
N ALA A 94 -1.85 -0.23 -11.22
CA ALA A 94 -3.09 0.52 -11.29
C ALA A 94 -3.65 0.51 -12.70
N PHE A 95 -4.98 0.56 -12.80
CA PHE A 95 -5.69 0.62 -14.07
C PHE A 95 -7.01 1.39 -13.90
N ASP A 96 -7.57 1.85 -15.00
CA ASP A 96 -8.89 2.48 -15.01
C ASP A 96 -9.99 1.43 -15.20
N ALA A 97 -11.06 1.59 -14.44
CA ALA A 97 -12.29 0.83 -14.57
C ALA A 97 -13.48 1.77 -14.75
N THR A 98 -14.54 1.28 -15.39
CA THR A 98 -15.83 1.98 -15.47
C THR A 98 -16.93 1.01 -15.12
N LEU A 99 -17.80 1.40 -14.20
CA LEU A 99 -19.04 0.68 -13.89
C LEU A 99 -20.20 1.43 -14.54
N SER A 100 -21.15 0.68 -15.06
CA SER A 100 -22.27 1.15 -15.88
C SER A 100 -23.62 1.12 -15.15
N ARG A 101 -23.77 0.26 -14.13
CA ARG A 101 -25.04 0.05 -13.43
C ARG A 101 -25.03 0.66 -12.04
N PRO A 102 -25.92 1.63 -11.75
CA PRO A 102 -26.13 2.13 -10.40
C PRO A 102 -26.44 1.00 -9.40
N GLY A 103 -26.03 1.19 -8.14
CA GLY A 103 -26.16 0.21 -7.07
C GLY A 103 -24.81 -0.22 -6.48
N LEU A 104 -24.82 -1.27 -5.65
CA LEU A 104 -23.59 -1.81 -5.06
C LEU A 104 -22.94 -2.79 -6.04
N GLN A 105 -21.66 -2.57 -6.32
CA GLN A 105 -20.83 -3.42 -7.17
C GLN A 105 -19.51 -3.77 -6.48
N THR A 106 -18.81 -4.78 -6.96
CA THR A 106 -17.48 -5.17 -6.49
C THR A 106 -16.59 -5.52 -7.67
N LEU A 107 -15.29 -5.32 -7.50
CA LEU A 107 -14.25 -5.83 -8.39
C LEU A 107 -13.63 -7.08 -7.78
N GLU A 108 -13.24 -8.03 -8.60
CA GLU A 108 -12.54 -9.23 -8.18
C GLU A 108 -11.29 -9.44 -9.04
N VAL A 109 -10.17 -9.74 -8.38
CA VAL A 109 -8.88 -9.98 -9.02
C VAL A 109 -8.37 -11.35 -8.59
N ARG A 110 -7.89 -12.15 -9.55
CA ARG A 110 -7.39 -13.52 -9.33
C ARG A 110 -6.03 -13.68 -10.01
N GLY A 111 -5.07 -14.24 -9.29
CA GLY A 111 -3.77 -14.64 -9.83
C GLY A 111 -3.70 -16.14 -10.10
N GLU A 112 -2.68 -16.55 -10.86
CA GLU A 112 -2.46 -17.96 -11.26
C GLU A 112 -2.17 -18.88 -10.06
N ASP A 113 -1.56 -18.35 -9.00
CA ASP A 113 -1.17 -19.10 -7.79
C ASP A 113 -2.33 -19.33 -6.80
N GLY A 114 -3.58 -19.11 -7.24
CA GLY A 114 -4.77 -19.23 -6.41
C GLY A 114 -5.03 -18.05 -5.46
N LEU A 115 -4.13 -17.06 -5.44
CA LEU A 115 -4.37 -15.79 -4.76
C LEU A 115 -5.57 -15.09 -5.42
N SER A 116 -6.49 -14.60 -4.59
CA SER A 116 -7.61 -13.80 -5.06
C SER A 116 -8.00 -12.76 -4.03
N SER A 117 -8.61 -11.67 -4.50
CA SER A 117 -9.14 -10.62 -3.64
C SER A 117 -10.35 -9.97 -4.29
N ARG A 118 -11.25 -9.52 -3.44
CA ARG A 118 -12.41 -8.71 -3.82
C ARG A 118 -12.27 -7.32 -3.21
N SER A 119 -12.65 -6.29 -3.95
CA SER A 119 -12.69 -4.93 -3.43
C SER A 119 -13.72 -4.79 -2.31
N ALA A 120 -13.63 -3.70 -1.55
CA ALA A 120 -14.78 -3.22 -0.80
C ALA A 120 -15.97 -2.96 -1.76
N PRO A 121 -17.23 -2.98 -1.26
CA PRO A 121 -18.38 -2.59 -2.07
C PRO A 121 -18.24 -1.15 -2.57
N ILE A 122 -18.46 -0.98 -3.87
CA ILE A 122 -18.46 0.30 -4.58
C ILE A 122 -19.91 0.70 -4.80
N ARG A 123 -20.31 1.86 -4.29
CA ARG A 123 -21.62 2.45 -4.60
C ARG A 123 -21.51 3.20 -5.92
N VAL A 124 -22.20 2.69 -6.93
CA VAL A 124 -22.32 3.33 -8.24
C VAL A 124 -23.56 4.21 -8.22
N HIS A 125 -23.38 5.50 -8.48
CA HIS A 125 -24.46 6.47 -8.55
C HIS A 125 -24.84 6.73 -10.01
N GLU A 126 -26.11 7.03 -10.27
CA GLU A 126 -26.53 7.49 -11.60
C GLU A 126 -26.00 8.91 -11.89
N THR A 127 -25.99 9.77 -10.88
CA THR A 127 -25.44 11.12 -10.92
C THR A 127 -24.57 11.35 -9.68
N ARG A 128 -23.60 12.26 -9.78
CA ARG A 128 -22.69 12.56 -8.67
C ARG A 128 -23.48 12.98 -7.41
N PRO A 129 -23.25 12.36 -6.25
CA PRO A 129 -23.92 12.75 -5.01
C PRO A 129 -23.37 14.07 -4.47
N ASP A 130 -24.17 14.76 -3.65
CA ASP A 130 -23.76 16.01 -2.98
C ASP A 130 -22.65 15.80 -1.95
N LEU A 131 -22.61 14.61 -1.34
CA LEU A 131 -21.61 14.20 -0.36
C LEU A 131 -20.90 12.95 -0.87
N LEU A 132 -19.58 12.92 -0.72
CA LEU A 132 -18.73 11.81 -1.12
C LEU A 132 -18.08 11.16 0.12
N VAL A 133 -17.98 9.84 0.09
CA VAL A 133 -17.23 9.07 1.07
C VAL A 133 -15.76 9.01 0.65
N TYR A 134 -14.89 9.54 1.50
CA TYR A 134 -13.44 9.52 1.34
C TYR A 134 -12.78 8.75 2.49
N TRP A 135 -11.75 7.98 2.16
CA TRP A 135 -10.89 7.28 3.12
C TRP A 135 -9.61 8.03 3.33
N GLY A 136 -9.26 8.22 4.59
CA GLY A 136 -8.00 8.88 4.91
C GLY A 136 -7.48 8.52 6.27
N ASP A 137 -6.19 8.82 6.44
CA ASP A 137 -5.48 8.65 7.70
C ASP A 137 -5.03 10.01 8.22
N LEU A 138 -5.60 10.40 9.36
CA LEU A 138 -5.24 11.65 10.05
C LEU A 138 -4.20 11.43 11.16
N HIS A 139 -3.79 10.18 11.36
CA HIS A 139 -2.91 9.72 12.42
C HIS A 139 -1.57 9.21 11.86
N GLY A 140 -1.17 9.69 10.68
CA GLY A 140 0.17 9.45 10.16
C GLY A 140 1.20 10.16 11.02
N HIS A 141 2.17 9.43 11.53
CA HIS A 141 3.31 9.99 12.24
C HIS A 141 4.57 9.80 11.42
N LEU A 142 5.39 10.83 11.36
CA LEU A 142 6.76 10.66 10.92
C LEU A 142 7.50 9.94 12.04
N HIS A 143 8.13 8.79 11.73
CA HIS A 143 8.91 7.93 12.63
C HIS A 143 10.17 8.65 13.17
N THR A 144 9.97 9.76 13.87
CA THR A 144 10.98 10.51 14.61
C THR A 144 11.16 9.92 16.02
N SER A 145 10.22 9.08 16.46
CA SER A 145 10.19 8.46 17.80
C SER A 145 10.94 7.12 17.92
N GLY A 146 11.39 6.50 16.82
CA GLY A 146 12.02 5.17 16.84
C GLY A 146 13.56 5.16 16.90
N ARG A 147 14.21 6.26 16.49
CA ARG A 147 15.66 6.45 16.63
C ARG A 147 15.94 7.55 17.64
N GLY A 148 15.62 7.37 18.92
CA GLY A 148 15.97 8.26 20.05
C GLY A 148 16.58 9.63 19.70
N HIS A 149 15.83 10.48 18.99
CA HIS A 149 16.28 11.80 18.57
C HIS A 149 15.35 12.80 19.20
N ASP A 150 15.69 13.17 20.44
CA ASP A 150 15.37 14.48 21.01
C ASP A 150 16.17 15.61 20.29
N GLY A 151 16.56 15.37 19.02
CA GLY A 151 17.39 16.23 18.20
C GLY A 151 16.63 16.64 16.95
N ALA A 152 16.75 17.92 16.57
CA ALA A 152 16.13 18.45 15.37
C ALA A 152 16.58 17.66 14.12
N ILE A 153 15.62 17.11 13.38
CA ILE A 153 15.88 16.52 12.06
C ILE A 153 16.25 17.66 11.11
N PRO A 154 17.33 17.53 10.33
CA PRO A 154 17.66 18.48 9.26
C PRO A 154 16.45 18.72 8.34
N ALA A 155 16.24 19.98 7.92
CA ALA A 155 15.03 20.37 7.19
C ALA A 155 14.85 19.61 5.86
N ASP A 156 15.95 19.24 5.21
CA ASP A 156 15.98 18.42 4.00
C ASP A 156 15.54 16.97 4.26
N GLU A 157 16.00 16.37 5.36
CA GLU A 157 15.56 15.03 5.77
C GLU A 157 14.07 15.02 6.17
N TYR A 158 13.60 16.05 6.88
CA TYR A 158 12.18 16.19 7.20
C TYR A 158 11.31 16.28 5.94
N GLY A 159 11.71 17.10 4.96
CA GLY A 159 11.01 17.24 3.69
C GLY A 159 10.91 15.92 2.92
N ARG A 160 11.99 15.12 2.90
CA ARG A 160 12.01 13.79 2.28
C ARG A 160 11.02 12.84 2.96
N LEU A 161 11.06 12.73 4.28
CA LEU A 161 10.19 11.83 5.05
C LEU A 161 8.70 12.18 4.90
N VAL A 162 8.37 13.48 4.87
CA VAL A 162 7.02 13.95 4.54
C VAL A 162 6.60 13.49 3.14
N GLY A 163 7.48 13.69 2.16
CA GLY A 163 7.24 13.24 0.78
C GLY A 163 6.99 11.74 0.68
N GLU A 164 7.78 10.94 1.39
CA GLU A 164 7.64 9.47 1.43
C GLU A 164 6.32 9.03 2.06
N ALA A 165 5.88 9.68 3.13
CA ALA A 165 4.61 9.36 3.77
C ALA A 165 3.41 9.68 2.85
N PHE A 166 3.42 10.84 2.17
CA PHE A 166 2.39 11.17 1.19
C PHE A 166 2.43 10.25 -0.05
N ALA A 167 3.63 9.87 -0.50
CA ALA A 167 3.79 8.91 -1.59
C ALA A 167 3.23 7.53 -1.19
N PHE A 168 3.52 7.06 0.03
CA PHE A 168 2.93 5.81 0.54
C PHE A 168 1.41 5.89 0.63
N ALA A 169 0.86 6.96 1.22
CA ALA A 169 -0.58 7.15 1.33
C ALA A 169 -1.28 7.10 -0.04
N ARG A 170 -0.70 7.74 -1.05
CA ARG A 170 -1.23 7.78 -2.42
C ARG A 170 -1.02 6.46 -3.18
N ASP A 171 0.19 5.91 -3.14
CA ASP A 171 0.64 4.88 -4.07
C ASP A 171 0.56 3.46 -3.51
N ALA A 172 0.45 3.30 -2.17
CA ALA A 172 0.43 2.01 -1.49
C ALA A 172 -0.83 1.77 -0.65
N ALA A 173 -1.28 2.79 0.08
CA ALA A 173 -2.50 2.71 0.89
C ALA A 173 -3.76 3.21 0.17
N ASN A 174 -3.59 3.81 -1.02
CA ASN A 174 -4.64 4.34 -1.88
C ASN A 174 -5.66 5.20 -1.10
N LEU A 175 -5.16 6.05 -0.21
CA LEU A 175 -5.96 6.97 0.59
C LEU A 175 -6.37 8.18 -0.25
N ASP A 176 -7.60 8.64 -0.09
CA ASP A 176 -8.11 9.87 -0.72
C ASP A 176 -7.48 11.12 -0.08
N PHE A 177 -7.18 11.06 1.21
CA PHE A 177 -6.47 12.10 1.94
C PHE A 177 -5.63 11.50 3.06
N CYS A 178 -4.58 12.20 3.46
CA CYS A 178 -3.91 11.91 4.73
C CYS A 178 -3.38 13.19 5.36
N ALA A 179 -3.15 13.14 6.67
CA ALA A 179 -2.50 14.20 7.40
C ALA A 179 -1.38 13.61 8.26
N LEU A 180 -0.29 14.36 8.34
CA LEU A 180 0.83 14.01 9.19
C LEU A 180 0.77 14.86 10.45
N THR A 181 0.71 14.21 11.60
CA THR A 181 0.79 14.86 12.90
C THR A 181 2.22 14.74 13.42
N PRO A 182 2.91 15.85 13.73
CA PRO A 182 4.20 15.76 14.39
C PRO A 182 4.03 15.28 15.84
N HIS A 183 4.85 14.32 16.28
CA HIS A 183 4.95 13.90 17.68
C HIS A 183 5.71 14.91 18.56
N ILE A 184 5.89 16.16 18.13
CA ILE A 184 6.71 17.14 18.83
C ILE A 184 6.04 17.48 20.17
N GLN A 185 6.43 16.78 21.23
CA GLN A 185 6.28 17.25 22.60
C GLN A 185 7.45 18.20 22.87
N THR A 186 7.29 19.48 22.54
CA THR A 186 8.15 20.51 23.12
C THR A 186 7.36 21.22 24.21
N ALA A 187 7.79 21.03 25.46
CA ALA A 187 7.57 22.00 26.52
C ALA A 187 8.61 23.12 26.41
#